data_AF-A0A9D2JL25-F1
#
_entry.id   AF-A0A9D2JL25-F1
#
_cell.length_a   1.000
_cell.length_b   1.000
_cell.length_c   1.000
_cell.angle_alpha   90.00
_cell.angle_beta   90.00
_cell.angle_gamma   90.00
#
_symmetry.space_group_name_H-M   'P 1'
#
loop_
_entity.id
_entity.type
_entity.pdbx_description
1 polymer ?
#
loop_
_entity_poly.entity_id
_entity_poly.type
_entity_poly.pdbx_seq_one_letter_code
_entity_poly.pdbx_strand_id
1 'polypeptide(L)'
;MIDIKISVSNVDYEAALDTLLPVLLEHLSKKSENAFLSSILSKTKGVSSIAAKAALKALPQDTRDDLAVACLNHYKEDIQRLLTEASKQKGIALQIDGIDIAVAQSSESA
;
A
#
# COMPACT_ATOMS: atom_id res chain seq x y z
N MET A 1 -23.40 14.18 -3.94
CA MET A 1 -22.25 13.28 -3.72
C MET A 1 -21.99 12.55 -5.03
N ILE A 2 -20.74 12.53 -5.51
CA ILE A 2 -20.35 11.87 -6.77
C ILE A 2 -19.29 10.83 -6.39
N ASP A 3 -19.40 9.62 -6.94
CA ASP A 3 -18.43 8.55 -6.71
C ASP A 3 -17.42 8.48 -7.85
N ILE A 4 -16.13 8.46 -7.50
CA ILE A 4 -15.03 8.32 -8.45
C ILE A 4 -14.33 6.98 -8.16
N LYS A 5 -14.33 6.07 -9.14
CA LYS A 5 -13.61 4.80 -9.04
C LYS A 5 -12.26 4.91 -9.74
N ILE A 6 -11.18 4.68 -9.00
CA ILE A 6 -9.81 4.68 -9.51
C ILE A 6 -9.29 3.24 -9.49
N SER A 7 -8.78 2.76 -10.63
CA SER A 7 -8.15 1.45 -10.74
C SER A 7 -6.64 1.63 -10.82
N VAL A 8 -5.91 0.89 -9.99
CA VAL A 8 -4.44 0.90 -9.93
C VAL A 8 -3.95 -0.52 -10.20
N SER A 9 -3.15 -0.71 -11.24
CA SER A 9 -2.68 -2.03 -11.69
C SER A 9 -1.15 -2.19 -11.67
N ASN A 10 -0.40 -1.09 -11.64
CA ASN A 10 1.05 -1.11 -11.75
C ASN A 10 1.71 -0.25 -10.65
N VAL A 11 1.85 -0.83 -9.46
CA VAL A 11 2.52 -0.19 -8.32
C VAL A 11 3.98 -0.63 -8.29
N ASP A 12 4.91 0.34 -8.29
CA ASP A 12 6.34 0.08 -8.13
C ASP A 12 6.71 0.01 -6.64
N TYR A 13 6.59 -1.19 -6.07
CA TYR A 13 6.92 -1.45 -4.67
C TYR A 13 8.42 -1.36 -4.37
N GLU A 14 9.29 -1.49 -5.39
CA GLU A 14 10.73 -1.40 -5.20
C GLU A 14 11.19 0.04 -5.05
N ALA A 15 10.63 0.94 -5.85
CA ALA A 15 10.85 2.38 -5.73
C ALA A 15 10.26 2.94 -4.42
N ALA A 16 9.13 2.38 -3.97
CA ALA A 16 8.45 2.83 -2.77
C ALA A 16 8.99 2.20 -1.47
N LEU A 17 9.96 1.27 -1.53
CA LEU A 17 10.40 0.45 -0.40
C LEU A 17 10.69 1.26 0.88
N ASP A 18 11.42 2.38 0.79
CA ASP A 18 11.76 3.18 1.98
C ASP A 18 10.51 3.78 2.64
N THR A 19 9.50 4.13 1.84
CA THR A 19 8.18 4.60 2.30
C THR A 19 7.32 3.44 2.82
N LEU A 20 7.40 2.27 2.19
CA LEU A 20 6.60 1.10 2.55
C LEU A 20 7.17 0.35 3.76
N LEU A 21 8.46 0.48 4.08
CA LEU A 21 9.15 -0.29 5.12
C LEU A 21 8.49 -0.18 6.51
N PRO A 22 8.06 1.00 6.99
CA PRO A 22 7.35 1.11 8.26
C PRO A 22 6.03 0.35 8.25
N VAL A 23 5.25 0.47 7.18
CA VAL A 23 3.94 -0.19 7.03
C VAL A 23 4.11 -1.70 6.88
N LEU A 24 5.15 -2.13 6.16
CA LEU A 24 5.59 -3.52 6.08
C LEU A 24 5.87 -4.08 7.48
N LEU A 25 6.72 -3.42 8.26
CA LEU A 25 7.07 -3.88 9.61
C LEU A 25 5.84 -3.96 10.52
N GLU A 26 4.95 -2.97 10.45
CA GLU A 26 3.70 -2.97 11.21
C GLU A 26 2.77 -4.11 10.77
N HIS A 27 2.54 -4.28 9.47
CA HIS A 27 1.66 -5.32 8.91
C HIS A 27 2.20 -6.73 9.17
N LEU A 28 3.52 -6.91 9.09
CA LEU A 28 4.21 -8.18 9.37
C LEU A 28 4.19 -8.52 10.87
N SER A 29 4.32 -7.53 11.75
CA SER A 29 4.21 -7.75 13.20
C SER A 29 2.82 -8.25 13.62
N LYS A 30 1.76 -7.77 12.94
CA LYS A 30 0.38 -8.20 13.15
C LYS A 30 0.08 -9.59 12.58
N LYS A 31 0.83 -10.03 11.55
CA LYS A 31 0.65 -11.34 10.85
C LYS A 31 1.66 -12.42 11.32
N SER A 32 2.20 -12.27 12.54
CA SER A 32 3.38 -12.96 13.09
C SER A 32 3.28 -14.48 13.31
N GLU A 33 2.24 -15.16 12.84
CA GLU A 33 2.17 -16.63 12.86
C GLU A 33 2.98 -17.29 11.73
N ASN A 34 3.50 -16.52 10.76
CA ASN A 34 4.20 -17.10 9.61
C ASN A 34 5.71 -17.32 9.90
N ALA A 35 6.11 -18.58 10.08
CA ALA A 35 7.47 -19.00 10.45
C ALA A 35 8.58 -18.53 9.49
N PHE A 36 8.24 -18.26 8.22
CA PHE A 36 9.17 -17.71 7.25
C PHE A 36 9.54 -16.25 7.58
N LEU A 37 8.56 -15.47 8.05
CA LEU A 37 8.70 -14.05 8.33
C LEU A 37 9.40 -13.80 9.67
N SER A 38 9.16 -14.66 10.67
CA SER A 38 9.91 -14.64 11.92
C SER A 38 11.40 -14.98 11.71
N SER A 39 11.74 -15.83 10.73
CA SER A 39 13.14 -16.11 10.33
C SER A 39 13.84 -14.90 9.70
N ILE A 40 13.11 -14.11 8.89
CA ILE A 40 13.64 -12.88 8.29
C ILE A 40 13.83 -11.82 9.37
N LEU A 41 12.81 -11.55 10.19
CA LEU A 41 12.85 -10.51 11.23
C LEU A 41 13.86 -10.81 12.36
N SER A 42 13.99 -12.08 12.77
CA SER A 42 14.93 -12.48 13.84
C SER A 42 16.40 -12.40 13.42
N LYS A 43 16.71 -12.48 12.12
CA LYS A 43 18.08 -12.34 11.60
C LYS A 43 18.49 -10.90 11.33
N THR A 44 17.58 -9.93 11.46
CA THR A 44 17.78 -8.56 10.93
C THR A 44 17.68 -7.48 12.00
N LYS A 45 18.60 -7.48 12.98
CA LYS A 45 18.99 -6.21 13.62
C LYS A 45 19.71 -5.35 12.58
N GLY A 46 18.94 -4.71 11.69
CA GLY A 46 19.41 -3.96 10.52
C GLY A 46 19.14 -4.71 9.21
N VAL A 47 17.92 -4.58 8.67
CA VAL A 47 17.61 -5.03 7.31
C VAL A 47 18.33 -4.08 6.35
N SER A 48 19.25 -4.59 5.52
CA SER A 48 19.78 -3.78 4.42
C SER A 48 18.67 -3.55 3.39
N SER A 49 18.65 -2.38 2.73
CA SER A 49 17.66 -2.06 1.68
C SER A 49 17.58 -3.16 0.60
N ILE A 50 18.69 -3.85 0.33
CA ILE A 50 18.78 -4.98 -0.61
C ILE A 50 17.97 -6.20 -0.12
N ALA A 51 18.07 -6.56 1.17
CA ALA A 51 17.33 -7.68 1.74
C ALA A 51 15.83 -7.40 1.82
N ALA A 52 15.44 -6.16 2.16
CA ALA A 52 14.04 -5.73 2.15
C ALA A 52 13.45 -5.84 0.72
N LYS A 53 14.20 -5.41 -0.30
CA LYS A 53 13.77 -5.51 -1.71
C LYS A 53 13.58 -6.96 -2.14
N ALA A 54 14.52 -7.84 -1.78
CA ALA A 54 14.42 -9.25 -2.09
C ALA A 54 13.21 -9.91 -1.39
N ALA A 55 12.95 -9.54 -0.12
CA ALA A 55 11.78 -10.02 0.61
C ALA A 55 10.47 -9.56 -0.03
N LEU A 56 10.36 -8.28 -0.42
CA LEU A 56 9.20 -7.74 -1.13
C LEU A 56 8.91 -8.48 -2.45
N LYS A 57 9.96 -8.77 -3.23
CA LYS A 57 9.82 -9.53 -4.49
C LYS A 57 9.35 -10.97 -4.27
N ALA A 58 9.73 -11.56 -3.14
CA ALA A 58 9.37 -12.93 -2.80
C ALA A 58 7.96 -13.06 -2.20
N LEU A 59 7.27 -11.95 -1.90
CA LEU A 59 5.91 -12.01 -1.40
C LEU A 59 4.93 -12.49 -2.49
N PRO A 60 3.99 -13.38 -2.16
CA PRO A 60 2.88 -13.72 -3.05
C PRO A 60 2.10 -12.47 -3.47
N GLN A 61 1.51 -12.50 -4.67
CA GLN A 61 0.78 -11.36 -5.23
C GLN A 61 -0.29 -10.82 -4.27
N ASP A 62 -1.15 -11.69 -3.73
CA ASP A 62 -2.21 -11.30 -2.80
C ASP A 62 -1.67 -10.56 -1.57
N THR A 63 -0.51 -10.97 -1.06
CA THR A 63 0.13 -10.29 0.09
C THR A 63 0.72 -8.94 -0.29
N ARG A 64 1.20 -8.76 -1.52
CA ARG A 64 1.64 -7.45 -2.02
C ARG A 64 0.45 -6.52 -2.22
N ASP A 65 -0.67 -7.04 -2.71
CA ASP A 65 -1.90 -6.27 -2.92
C ASP A 65 -2.50 -5.82 -1.58
N ASP A 66 -2.54 -6.71 -0.58
CA ASP A 66 -2.88 -6.36 0.81
C ASP A 66 -1.98 -5.27 1.38
N LEU A 67 -0.67 -5.39 1.14
CA LEU A 67 0.29 -4.39 1.59
C LEU A 67 0.07 -3.04 0.90
N ALA A 68 -0.24 -3.05 -0.40
CA ALA A 68 -0.55 -1.84 -1.15
C ALA A 68 -1.75 -1.13 -0.54
N VAL A 69 -2.81 -1.89 -0.24
CA VAL A 69 -4.01 -1.39 0.43
C VAL A 69 -3.68 -0.83 1.80
N ALA A 70 -2.86 -1.53 2.60
CA ALA A 70 -2.43 -1.04 3.91
C ALA A 70 -1.65 0.29 3.80
N CYS A 71 -0.75 0.40 2.83
CA CYS A 71 0.05 1.62 2.63
C CYS A 71 -0.81 2.78 2.15
N LEU A 72 -1.68 2.55 1.18
CA LEU A 72 -2.59 3.57 0.68
C LEU A 72 -3.56 4.05 1.77
N ASN A 73 -4.04 3.14 2.63
CA ASN A 73 -4.85 3.52 3.80
C ASN A 73 -4.05 4.33 4.83
N HIS A 74 -2.76 3.99 5.04
CA HIS A 74 -1.89 4.76 5.94
C HIS A 74 -1.73 6.22 5.47
N TYR A 75 -1.64 6.45 4.14
CA TYR A 75 -1.48 7.79 3.56
C TYR A 75 -2.80 8.40 3.03
N LYS A 76 -3.96 7.88 3.45
CA LYS A 76 -5.26 8.24 2.88
C LYS A 76 -5.55 9.74 2.94
N GLU A 77 -5.29 10.39 4.07
CA GLU A 77 -5.55 11.83 4.26
C GLU A 77 -4.66 12.71 3.36
N ASP A 78 -3.40 12.30 3.18
CA ASP A 78 -2.48 13.00 2.29
C ASP A 78 -2.93 12.91 0.83
N ILE A 79 -3.37 11.72 0.41
CA ILE A 79 -3.92 11.50 -0.94
C ILE A 79 -5.18 12.34 -1.14
N GLN A 80 -6.09 12.39 -0.17
CA GLN A 80 -7.30 13.22 -0.22
C GLN A 80 -6.97 14.71 -0.42
N ARG A 81 -6.01 15.21 0.36
CA ARG A 81 -5.54 16.60 0.26
C ARG A 81 -4.91 16.89 -1.10
N LEU A 82 -4.03 16.01 -1.59
CA LEU A 82 -3.37 16.18 -2.89
C LEU A 82 -4.37 16.25 -4.03
N LEU A 83 -5.38 15.37 -4.04
CA LEU A 83 -6.42 15.37 -5.07
C LEU A 83 -7.28 16.65 -5.02
N THR A 84 -7.62 17.11 -3.81
CA THR A 84 -8.35 18.38 -3.57
C THR A 84 -7.55 19.60 -4.07
N GLU A 85 -6.26 19.66 -3.74
CA GLU A 85 -5.39 20.74 -4.18
C GLU A 85 -5.17 20.74 -5.70
N ALA A 86 -4.95 19.55 -6.29
CA ALA A 86 -4.78 19.39 -7.72
C ALA A 86 -6.02 19.83 -8.50
N SER A 87 -7.22 19.51 -8.01
CA SER A 87 -8.46 19.97 -8.65
C SER A 87 -8.59 21.49 -8.59
N LYS A 88 -8.28 22.08 -7.43
CA LYS A 88 -8.35 23.53 -7.21
C LYS A 88 -7.41 24.29 -8.13
N GLN A 89 -6.20 23.78 -8.36
CA GLN A 89 -5.25 24.35 -9.32
C GLN A 89 -5.77 24.35 -10.77
N LYS A 90 -6.72 23.47 -11.10
CA LYS A 90 -7.41 23.45 -12.39
C LYS A 90 -8.70 24.27 -12.42
N GLY A 91 -8.96 25.04 -11.37
CA GLY A 91 -10.19 25.83 -11.22
C GLY A 91 -11.41 24.98 -10.83
N ILE A 92 -11.21 23.72 -10.42
CA ILE A 92 -12.29 22.83 -10.02
C ILE A 92 -12.26 22.70 -8.49
N ALA A 93 -13.22 23.29 -7.80
CA ALA A 93 -13.35 23.19 -6.35
C ALA A 93 -14.03 21.86 -5.96
N LEU A 94 -13.26 20.76 -5.96
CA LEU A 94 -13.70 19.48 -5.42
C LEU A 94 -13.40 19.43 -3.92
N GLN A 95 -14.34 18.86 -3.16
CA GLN A 95 -14.10 18.44 -1.78
C GLN A 95 -14.21 16.91 -1.76
N ILE A 96 -13.17 16.24 -1.26
CA ILE A 96 -13.13 14.78 -1.18
C ILE A 96 -13.39 14.37 0.27
N ASP A 97 -14.61 13.90 0.54
CA ASP A 97 -15.05 13.51 1.88
C ASP A 97 -14.47 12.17 2.34
N GLY A 98 -14.12 11.29 1.40
CA GLY A 98 -13.64 9.94 1.66
C GLY A 98 -12.91 9.33 0.46
N ILE A 99 -12.01 8.38 0.74
CA ILE A 99 -11.44 7.47 -0.26
C ILE A 99 -11.57 6.04 0.26
N ASP A 100 -12.23 5.19 -0.50
CA ASP A 100 -12.29 3.77 -0.19
C ASP A 100 -11.20 3.01 -0.94
N ILE A 101 -10.39 2.27 -0.19
CA ILE A 101 -9.19 1.61 -0.69
C ILE A 101 -9.29 0.15 -0.30
N ALA A 102 -9.44 -0.71 -1.30
CA ALA A 102 -9.56 -2.15 -1.14
C ALA A 102 -8.93 -2.87 -2.33
N VAL A 103 -8.53 -4.13 -2.12
CA VAL A 103 -8.14 -5.01 -3.23
C VAL A 103 -9.35 -5.15 -4.15
N ALA A 104 -9.16 -4.90 -5.45
CA ALA A 104 -10.21 -5.10 -6.42
C ALA A 104 -10.61 -6.58 -6.39
N GLN A 105 -11.82 -6.88 -5.94
CA GLN A 105 -12.39 -8.19 -6.16
C GLN A 105 -12.55 -8.33 -7.67
N SER A 106 -11.80 -9.24 -8.28
CA SER A 106 -12.16 -9.76 -9.60
C SER A 106 -13.59 -10.22 -9.47
N SER A 107 -14.52 -9.48 -10.04
CA SER A 107 -15.87 -9.99 -10.25
C SER A 107 -15.75 -11.14 -11.25
N GLU A 108 -15.41 -12.33 -10.77
CA GLU A 108 -15.91 -13.57 -11.33
C GLU A 108 -17.41 -13.55 -11.07
N SER A 109 -18.12 -12.92 -12.00
CA SER A 109 -19.56 -12.97 -12.10
C SER A 109 -19.89 -13.93 -13.24
N ALA A 110 -20.54 -15.02 -12.84
CA ALA A 110 -21.24 -16.05 -13.63
C ALA A 110 -20.39 -17.17 -14.24
#